data_AF-A0A3M1WMQ9-F1
#
_entry.id   AF-A0A3M1WMQ9-F1
#
_cell.length_a   1.000
_cell.length_b   1.000
_cell.length_c   1.000
_cell.angle_alpha   90.00
_cell.angle_beta   90.00
_cell.angle_gamma   90.00
#
_symmetry.space_group_name_H-M   'P 1'
#
loop_
_entity.id
_entity.type
_entity.pdbx_description
1 polymer ?
#
loop_
_entity_poly.entity_id
_entity_poly.type
_entity_poly.pdbx_seq_one_letter_code
_entity_poly.pdbx_strand_id
1 'polypeptide(L)'
;MKRPDTRRSLIIGIGAILGLVLIGGLIQMGRRQVDWRPTFTETQNKPYAASLLRERLGDLFPGQPVETVKEPAFEHLIFKAPQEAAYLFFNDELPLDDESRNALLDFVAAGNH
;
A
#
# COMPACT_ATOMS: atom_id res chain seq x y z
N MET A 1 -23.47 -14.11 -56.63
CA MET A 1 -23.56 -13.33 -55.37
C MET A 1 -24.50 -14.06 -54.41
N LYS A 2 -23.94 -14.90 -53.52
CA LYS A 2 -24.71 -15.82 -52.66
C LYS A 2 -25.24 -15.00 -51.47
N ARG A 3 -26.56 -14.77 -51.40
CA ARG A 3 -27.17 -14.02 -50.29
C ARG A 3 -26.80 -14.73 -48.98
N PRO A 4 -26.18 -14.06 -48.00
CA PRO A 4 -26.00 -14.65 -46.69
C PRO A 4 -27.39 -15.01 -46.16
N ASP A 5 -27.50 -16.23 -45.68
CA ASP A 5 -28.67 -16.76 -45.03
C ASP A 5 -28.97 -15.94 -43.78
N THR A 6 -29.96 -15.05 -43.91
CA THR A 6 -30.33 -14.02 -42.92
C THR A 6 -30.54 -14.59 -41.51
N ARG A 7 -30.96 -15.85 -41.40
CA ARG A 7 -31.10 -16.57 -40.13
C ARG A 7 -29.75 -16.87 -39.47
N ARG A 8 -28.73 -17.27 -40.24
CA ARG A 8 -27.39 -17.56 -39.68
C ARG A 8 -26.69 -16.29 -39.25
N SER A 9 -26.76 -15.22 -40.04
CA SER A 9 -26.22 -13.92 -39.64
C SER A 9 -26.93 -13.35 -38.40
N LEU A 10 -28.24 -13.59 -38.24
CA LEU A 10 -28.99 -13.20 -37.05
C LEU A 10 -28.54 -13.96 -35.80
N ILE A 11 -28.36 -15.29 -35.91
CA ILE A 11 -27.91 -16.13 -34.79
C ILE A 11 -26.49 -15.72 -34.34
N ILE A 12 -25.59 -15.47 -35.29
CA ILE A 12 -24.23 -15.01 -35.00
C ILE A 12 -24.26 -13.63 -34.32
N GLY A 13 -25.10 -12.72 -34.81
CA GLY A 13 -25.27 -11.39 -34.21
C GLY A 13 -25.79 -11.44 -32.77
N ILE A 14 -26.82 -12.26 -32.51
CA ILE A 14 -27.37 -12.45 -31.16
C ILE A 14 -26.32 -13.08 -30.23
N GLY A 15 -25.58 -14.08 -30.70
CA GLY A 15 -24.51 -14.72 -29.93
C GLY A 15 -23.38 -13.75 -29.57
N ALA A 16 -22.99 -12.87 -30.50
CA ALA A 16 -21.98 -11.85 -30.25
C ALA A 16 -22.43 -10.81 -29.21
N ILE A 17 -23.69 -10.37 -29.27
CA ILE A 17 -24.26 -9.44 -28.29
C ILE A 17 -24.33 -10.09 -26.90
N LEU A 18 -24.79 -11.34 -26.82
CA LEU A 18 -24.80 -12.10 -25.56
C LEU A 18 -23.40 -12.26 -24.98
N GLY A 19 -22.41 -12.58 -25.81
CA GLY A 19 -21.00 -12.65 -25.41
C GLY A 19 -20.48 -11.34 -24.83
N LEU A 20 -20.76 -10.21 -25.50
CA LEU A 20 -20.39 -8.87 -25.03
C LEU A 20 -21.03 -8.51 -23.68
N VAL A 21 -22.32 -8.83 -23.50
CA VAL A 21 -23.03 -8.60 -22.23
C VAL A 21 -22.42 -9.44 -21.11
N LEU A 22 -22.09 -10.70 -21.37
CA LEU A 22 -21.45 -11.59 -20.39
C LEU A 22 -20.05 -11.09 -19.98
N ILE A 23 -19.23 -10.69 -20.97
CA ILE A 23 -17.90 -10.11 -20.70
C ILE A 23 -18.03 -8.82 -19.89
N GLY A 24 -18.97 -7.94 -20.26
CA GLY A 24 -19.25 -6.70 -19.52
C GLY A 24 -19.65 -6.95 -18.06
N GLY A 25 -20.53 -7.94 -17.83
CA GLY A 25 -20.94 -8.35 -16.48
C GLY A 25 -19.79 -8.88 -15.63
N LEU A 26 -18.90 -9.71 -16.22
CA LEU A 26 -17.73 -10.24 -15.54
C LEU A 26 -16.73 -9.14 -15.14
N ILE A 27 -16.50 -8.15 -16.00
CA ILE A 27 -15.63 -7.00 -15.69
C ILE A 27 -16.21 -6.18 -14.54
N GLN A 28 -17.54 -6.00 -14.50
CA GLN A 28 -18.19 -5.23 -13.45
C GLN A 28 -18.17 -5.95 -12.10
N MET A 29 -18.34 -7.28 -12.07
CA MET A 29 -18.21 -8.10 -10.85
C MET A 29 -16.80 -8.05 -10.25
N GLY A 30 -15.76 -7.88 -11.08
CA GLY A 30 -14.38 -7.75 -10.61
C GLY A 30 -14.06 -6.45 -9.87
N ARG A 31 -14.93 -5.43 -9.97
CA ARG A 31 -14.76 -4.14 -9.29
C ARG A 31 -15.22 -4.24 -7.83
N ARG A 32 -14.40 -4.89 -7.00
CA ARG A 32 -14.56 -4.77 -5.54
C ARG A 32 -14.44 -3.29 -5.14
N GLN A 33 -15.30 -2.85 -4.24
CA GLN A 33 -15.21 -1.50 -3.69
C GLN A 33 -13.81 -1.30 -3.10
N VAL A 34 -13.10 -0.29 -3.59
CA VAL A 34 -11.78 0.04 -3.08
C VAL A 34 -11.94 0.56 -1.66
N ASP A 35 -11.30 -0.10 -0.71
CA ASP A 35 -11.31 0.32 0.69
C ASP A 35 -10.30 1.45 0.88
N TRP A 36 -10.82 2.68 1.02
CA TRP A 36 -10.05 3.90 1.22
C TRP A 36 -9.77 4.23 2.69
N ARG A 37 -10.09 3.33 3.62
CA ARG A 37 -9.76 3.56 5.04
C ARG A 37 -8.23 3.53 5.22
N PRO A 38 -7.64 4.50 5.94
CA PRO A 38 -6.21 4.52 6.20
C PRO A 38 -5.81 3.28 6.99
N THR A 39 -4.66 2.70 6.64
CA THR A 39 -4.11 1.56 7.36
C THR A 39 -2.60 1.72 7.44
N PHE A 40 -2.06 1.86 8.65
CA PHE A 40 -0.64 2.11 8.86
C PHE A 40 0.22 0.84 8.85
N THR A 41 -0.23 -0.21 8.14
CA THR A 41 0.49 -1.49 8.05
C THR A 41 1.15 -1.63 6.68
N GLU A 42 2.38 -2.13 6.67
CA GLU A 42 3.14 -2.40 5.44
C GLU A 42 2.67 -3.65 4.68
N THR A 43 1.80 -4.46 5.28
CA THR A 43 1.38 -5.77 4.74
C THR A 43 0.11 -5.71 3.87
N GLN A 44 -0.59 -4.58 3.86
CA GLN A 44 -1.82 -4.42 3.10
C GLN A 44 -1.57 -3.67 1.78
N ASN A 45 -2.25 -4.10 0.71
CA ASN A 45 -2.19 -3.48 -0.62
C ASN A 45 -3.34 -2.47 -0.84
N LYS A 46 -3.83 -1.84 0.24
CA LYS A 46 -4.83 -0.78 0.12
C LYS A 46 -4.14 0.52 -0.33
N PRO A 47 -4.83 1.43 -1.03
CA PRO A 47 -4.22 2.65 -1.56
C PRO A 47 -3.57 3.53 -0.46
N TYR A 48 -4.13 3.54 0.74
CA TYR A 48 -3.61 4.26 1.92
C TYR A 48 -2.85 3.35 2.89
N ALA A 49 -2.29 2.25 2.41
CA ALA A 49 -1.37 1.45 3.20
C ALA A 49 0.04 2.05 3.19
N ALA A 50 0.78 1.86 4.29
CA ALA A 50 2.18 2.27 4.38
C ALA A 50 3.11 1.49 3.42
N SER A 51 2.59 0.50 2.70
CA SER A 51 3.32 -0.31 1.71
C SER A 51 3.88 0.53 0.56
N LEU A 52 3.09 1.47 0.02
CA LEU A 52 3.56 2.38 -1.03
C LEU A 52 4.67 3.29 -0.50
N LEU A 53 4.52 3.79 0.72
CA LEU A 53 5.52 4.65 1.33
C LEU A 53 6.84 3.91 1.54
N ARG A 54 6.80 2.68 2.07
CA ARG A 54 7.98 1.82 2.19
C ARG A 54 8.67 1.57 0.85
N GLU A 55 7.90 1.30 -0.20
CA GLU A 55 8.45 1.10 -1.55
C GLU A 55 9.16 2.35 -2.07
N ARG A 56 8.60 3.54 -1.79
CA ARG A 56 9.14 4.82 -2.26
C ARG A 56 10.21 5.42 -1.36
N LEU A 57 10.37 4.98 -0.11
CA LEU A 57 11.41 5.50 0.78
C LEU A 57 12.81 5.31 0.19
N GLY A 58 13.08 4.17 -0.47
CA GLY A 58 14.35 3.94 -1.16
C GLY A 58 14.58 4.88 -2.35
N ASP A 59 13.51 5.27 -3.06
CA ASP A 59 13.57 6.25 -4.14
C ASP A 59 13.84 7.67 -3.61
N LEU A 60 13.27 8.01 -2.45
CA LEU A 60 13.40 9.32 -1.80
C LEU A 60 14.77 9.51 -1.12
N PHE A 61 15.36 8.43 -0.62
CA PHE A 61 16.64 8.43 0.09
C PHE A 61 17.63 7.45 -0.56
N PRO A 62 18.11 7.75 -1.79
CA PRO A 62 18.93 6.82 -2.54
C PRO A 62 20.24 6.51 -1.82
N GLY A 63 20.57 5.22 -1.73
CA GLY A 63 21.79 4.74 -1.09
C GLY A 63 21.77 4.73 0.44
N GLN A 64 20.65 5.11 1.07
CA GLN A 64 20.48 5.02 2.52
C GLN A 64 19.83 3.69 2.91
N PRO A 65 20.30 3.01 3.96
CA PRO A 65 19.64 1.82 4.48
C PRO A 65 18.29 2.20 5.11
N VAL A 66 17.22 1.54 4.67
CA VAL A 66 15.88 1.70 5.24
C VAL A 66 15.53 0.42 6.00
N GLU A 67 15.29 0.54 7.30
CA GLU A 67 14.92 -0.58 8.17
C GLU A 67 13.53 -0.38 8.77
N THR A 68 12.72 -1.44 8.77
CA THR A 68 11.43 -1.46 9.48
C THR A 68 11.66 -1.97 10.90
N VAL A 69 11.48 -1.08 11.87
CA VAL A 69 11.56 -1.44 13.29
C VAL A 69 10.22 -2.03 13.76
N LYS A 70 10.26 -3.25 14.32
CA LYS A 70 9.06 -3.97 14.83
C LYS A 70 9.02 -4.12 16.35
N GLU A 71 10.07 -3.68 17.03
CA GLU A 71 10.20 -3.75 18.48
C GLU A 71 9.81 -2.41 19.12
N PRO A 72 9.62 -2.35 20.45
CA PRO A 72 9.34 -1.10 21.14
C PRO A 72 10.40 -0.02 20.86
N ALA A 73 9.96 1.23 20.69
CA ALA A 73 10.84 2.33 20.34
C ALA A 73 11.98 2.49 21.35
N PHE A 74 11.69 2.38 22.66
CA PHE A 74 12.71 2.41 23.71
C PHE A 74 13.82 1.37 23.50
N GLU A 75 13.45 0.10 23.29
CA GLU A 75 14.44 -0.98 23.10
C GLU A 75 15.32 -0.72 21.88
N HIS A 76 14.74 -0.30 20.77
CA HIS A 76 15.51 -0.01 19.57
C HIS A 76 16.42 1.22 19.76
N LEU A 77 15.88 2.34 20.27
CA LEU A 77 16.61 3.59 20.44
C LEU A 77 17.81 3.45 21.38
N ILE A 78 17.69 2.64 22.44
CA ILE A 78 18.76 2.47 23.43
C ILE A 78 19.82 1.46 22.98
N PHE A 79 19.42 0.36 22.33
CA PHE A 79 20.33 -0.76 22.10
C PHE A 79 20.80 -0.93 20.66
N LYS A 80 20.10 -0.34 19.68
CA LYS A 80 20.30 -0.65 18.25
C LYS A 80 20.33 0.55 17.32
N ALA A 81 19.79 1.70 17.72
CA ALA A 81 19.72 2.87 16.86
C ALA A 81 21.13 3.35 16.44
N PRO A 82 21.35 3.62 15.14
CA PRO A 82 22.59 4.24 14.68
C PRO A 82 22.77 5.65 15.27
N GLN A 83 24.02 6.12 15.33
CA GLN A 83 24.35 7.46 15.83
C GLN A 83 23.91 8.60 14.89
N GLU A 84 23.67 8.30 13.62
CA GLU A 84 23.22 9.25 12.59
C GLU A 84 22.06 8.61 11.82
N ALA A 85 20.85 8.75 12.33
CA ALA A 85 19.66 8.14 11.74
C ALA A 85 18.45 9.08 11.76
N ALA A 86 17.49 8.77 10.89
CA ALA A 86 16.16 9.35 10.90
C ALA A 86 15.16 8.27 11.34
N TYR A 87 14.34 8.55 12.35
CA TYR A 87 13.35 7.62 12.90
C TYR A 87 11.94 8.06 12.50
N LEU A 88 11.31 7.29 11.62
CA LEU A 88 10.00 7.62 11.07
C LEU A 88 8.90 6.77 11.71
N PHE A 89 7.90 7.42 12.31
CA PHE A 89 6.70 6.76 12.81
C PHE A 89 5.54 6.90 11.82
N PHE A 90 4.98 5.78 11.39
CA PHE A 90 3.79 5.74 10.55
C PHE A 90 2.63 5.19 11.35
N ASN A 91 1.89 6.06 12.04
CA ASN A 91 0.72 5.69 12.85
C ASN A 91 -0.31 6.84 12.87
N ASP A 92 -1.56 6.54 13.24
CA ASP A 92 -2.61 7.55 13.47
C ASP A 92 -2.35 8.31 14.78
N GLU A 93 -1.93 7.56 15.78
CA GLU A 93 -1.58 8.04 17.11
C GLU A 93 -0.23 7.46 17.50
N LEU A 94 0.54 8.22 18.27
CA LEU A 94 1.85 7.80 18.76
C LEU A 94 1.81 7.66 20.30
N PRO A 95 1.30 6.54 20.82
CA PRO A 95 1.25 6.29 22.25
C PRO A 95 2.65 5.91 22.76
N LEU A 96 3.43 6.89 23.22
CA LEU A 96 4.71 6.66 23.88
C LEU A 96 4.53 6.65 25.40
N ASP A 97 5.12 5.66 26.05
CA ASP A 97 5.36 5.73 27.49
C ASP A 97 6.47 6.75 27.81
N ASP A 98 6.64 7.05 29.10
CA ASP A 98 7.62 8.05 29.54
C ASP A 98 9.05 7.68 29.15
N GLU A 99 9.39 6.38 29.15
CA GLU A 99 10.71 5.87 28.80
C GLU A 99 11.00 6.05 27.31
N SER A 100 10.10 5.60 26.43
CA SER A 100 10.21 5.76 24.98
C SER A 100 10.23 7.23 24.57
N ARG A 101 9.43 8.07 25.24
CA ARG A 101 9.43 9.52 24.99
C ARG A 101 10.77 10.15 25.33
N ASN A 102 11.32 9.84 26.51
CA ASN A 102 12.61 10.40 26.91
C ASN A 102 13.74 9.90 26.00
N ALA A 103 13.76 8.62 25.65
CA ALA A 103 14.73 8.07 24.70
C ALA A 103 14.65 8.74 23.33
N LEU A 104 13.45 9.05 22.84
CA LEU A 104 13.26 9.78 21.58
C LEU A 104 13.76 11.23 21.68
N LEU A 105 13.52 11.90 22.81
CA LEU A 105 14.02 13.26 23.05
C LEU A 105 15.55 13.30 23.11
N ASP A 106 16.17 12.33 23.78
CA ASP A 106 17.63 12.20 23.85
C ASP A 106 18.22 11.90 22.47
N PHE A 107 17.57 11.04 21.68
CA PHE A 107 17.95 10.73 20.31
C PHE A 107 17.98 11.99 19.43
N VAL A 108 16.92 12.80 19.50
CA VAL A 108 16.85 14.09 18.77
C VAL A 108 17.86 15.11 19.31
N ALA A 109 18.04 15.18 20.64
CA ALA A 109 19.01 16.08 21.26
C ALA A 109 20.46 15.76 20.85
N ALA A 110 20.75 14.50 20.49
CA ALA A 110 22.02 14.07 19.93
C ALA A 110 22.22 14.48 18.44
N GLY A 111 21.23 15.11 17.81
CA GLY A 111 21.30 15.58 16.42
C GLY A 111 20.65 14.65 15.40
N ASN A 112 19.99 13.57 15.86
CA ASN A 112 19.21 12.69 14.99
C ASN A 112 17.83 13.26 14.66
N HIS A 113 17.17 12.67 13.66
CA HIS A 113 15.91 13.17 13.09
C HIS A 113 14.74 12.20 13.26
#